data_AF-A0A3P7QDN4-F1
#
_entry.id   AF-A0A3P7QDN4-F1
#
_cell.length_a   1.000
_cell.length_b   1.000
_cell.length_c   1.000
_cell.angle_alpha   90.00
_cell.angle_beta   90.00
_cell.angle_gamma   90.00
#
_symmetry.space_group_name_H-M   'P 1'
#
loop_
_entity.id
_entity.type
_entity.pdbx_description
1 polymer ?
#
loop_
_entity_poly.entity_id
_entity_poly.type
_entity_poly.pdbx_seq_one_letter_code
_entity_poly.pdbx_strand_id
1 'polypeptide(L)'
;MRQSRYQDVPCQDQNRIILKWHCAVTDYIHANYVGTPVSVKRFILTQGPLEGTVNEFWQMVLQEEAETIVMLCNCIETTRVLSPEELTVIVCILKINYSRADGSMDSREVRHYQWQDWPDRGVPPCKLTSMVCS
;
A
#
# COMPACT_ATOMS: atom_id res chain seq x y z
N MET A 1 8.62 -9.53 -17.33
CA MET A 1 7.30 -9.42 -16.67
C MET A 1 6.96 -7.95 -16.47
N ARG A 2 5.68 -7.59 -16.49
CA ARG A 2 5.23 -6.20 -16.36
C ARG A 2 5.22 -5.80 -14.88
N GLN A 3 6.00 -4.78 -14.52
CA GLN A 3 6.12 -4.28 -13.13
C GLN A 3 5.19 -3.07 -12.83
N SER A 4 4.60 -2.45 -13.86
CA SER A 4 3.72 -1.29 -13.73
C SER A 4 2.29 -1.59 -14.21
N ARG A 5 1.27 -1.29 -13.41
CA ARG A 5 -0.15 -1.55 -13.71
C ARG A 5 -0.67 -0.69 -14.86
N TYR A 6 -0.22 0.55 -14.95
CA TYR A 6 -0.59 1.52 -15.98
C TYR A 6 0.69 2.02 -16.66
N GLN A 7 0.73 2.00 -18.00
CA GLN A 7 1.92 2.46 -18.74
C GLN A 7 2.05 3.98 -18.75
N ASP A 8 0.93 4.67 -18.58
CA ASP A 8 0.74 6.11 -18.55
C ASP A 8 0.93 6.73 -17.15
N VAL A 9 1.15 5.90 -16.12
CA VAL A 9 1.46 6.37 -14.76
C VAL A 9 2.95 6.09 -14.46
N PRO A 10 3.86 7.03 -14.76
CA PRO A 10 5.28 6.83 -14.53
C PRO A 10 5.60 6.83 -13.03
N CYS A 11 6.50 5.94 -12.61
CA CYS A 11 7.14 6.02 -11.30
C CYS A 11 8.15 7.17 -11.34
N GLN A 12 8.12 8.07 -10.36
CA GLN A 12 9.04 9.22 -10.36
C GLN A 12 10.42 8.79 -9.86
N ASP A 13 11.44 8.85 -10.72
CA ASP A 13 12.77 8.32 -10.38
C ASP A 13 13.43 9.00 -9.17
N GLN A 14 13.20 10.31 -9.00
CA GLN A 14 13.87 11.11 -7.95
C GLN A 14 13.52 10.68 -6.53
N ASN A 15 12.29 10.20 -6.31
CA ASN A 15 11.78 9.83 -4.99
C ASN A 15 11.31 8.37 -4.95
N ARG A 16 11.75 7.53 -5.89
CA ARG A 16 11.36 6.12 -5.91
C ARG A 16 11.92 5.39 -4.70
N ILE A 17 11.18 4.41 -4.22
CA ILE A 17 11.73 3.46 -3.26
C ILE A 17 12.69 2.52 -4.01
N ILE A 18 13.83 2.29 -3.38
CA ILE A 18 14.83 1.33 -3.84
C ILE A 18 14.77 0.14 -2.88
N LEU A 19 14.40 -1.03 -3.40
CA LEU A 19 14.42 -2.26 -2.61
C LEU A 19 15.85 -2.70 -2.36
N LYS A 20 16.17 -2.89 -1.08
CA LYS A 20 17.47 -3.32 -0.55
C LYS A 20 17.30 -4.51 0.41
N TRP A 21 16.12 -5.12 0.41
CA TRP A 21 15.84 -6.28 1.24
C TRP A 21 16.80 -7.43 0.89
N HIS A 22 17.27 -8.17 1.88
CA HIS A 22 18.39 -9.12 1.73
C HIS A 22 18.15 -10.24 0.70
N CYS A 23 16.88 -10.59 0.47
CA CYS A 23 16.46 -11.59 -0.52
C CYS A 23 15.70 -10.98 -1.72
N ALA A 24 15.80 -9.67 -1.95
CA ALA A 24 15.19 -9.02 -3.10
C ALA A 24 15.88 -9.45 -4.40
N VAL A 25 15.08 -9.85 -5.39
CA VAL A 25 15.56 -10.22 -6.74
C VAL A 25 15.75 -9.01 -7.64
N THR A 26 15.22 -7.86 -7.25
CA THR A 26 15.27 -6.58 -7.97
C THR A 26 15.25 -5.42 -6.97
N ASP A 27 15.80 -4.27 -7.37
CA ASP A 27 15.74 -3.03 -6.60
C ASP A 27 14.49 -2.18 -6.93
N TYR A 28 13.66 -2.64 -7.87
CA TYR A 28 12.54 -1.89 -8.40
C TYR A 28 11.20 -2.29 -7.77
N ILE A 29 10.46 -1.26 -7.33
CA ILE A 29 9.03 -1.32 -7.05
C ILE A 29 8.40 0.00 -7.50
N HIS A 30 7.17 -0.05 -8.03
CA HIS A 30 6.42 1.16 -8.42
C HIS A 30 5.83 1.83 -7.17
N ALA A 31 6.70 2.49 -6.42
CA ALA A 31 6.37 3.20 -5.20
C ALA A 31 7.27 4.43 -5.02
N ASN A 32 6.69 5.49 -4.46
CA ASN A 32 7.36 6.76 -4.22
C ASN A 32 7.14 7.26 -2.79
N TYR A 33 8.18 7.85 -2.21
CA TYR A 33 8.02 8.63 -0.99
C TYR A 33 7.24 9.91 -1.28
N VAL A 34 6.33 10.24 -0.39
CA VAL A 34 5.61 11.52 -0.36
C VAL A 34 5.80 12.15 1.00
N GLY A 35 6.36 13.35 0.98
CA GLY A 35 6.59 14.16 2.17
C GLY A 35 5.37 14.99 2.55
N THR A 36 5.38 15.46 3.80
CA THR A 36 4.59 16.58 4.30
C THR A 36 5.54 17.72 4.66
N PRO A 37 5.04 18.93 4.94
CA PRO A 37 5.88 20.04 5.44
C PRO A 37 6.68 19.69 6.71
N VAL A 38 6.30 18.62 7.43
CA VAL A 38 6.89 18.20 8.71
C VAL A 38 7.80 16.98 8.55
N SER A 39 7.62 16.15 7.52
CA SER A 39 8.46 14.98 7.27
C SER A 39 8.58 14.68 5.78
N VAL A 40 9.80 14.65 5.26
CA VAL A 40 10.10 14.37 3.85
C VAL A 40 9.76 12.93 3.42
N LYS A 41 9.58 12.00 4.37
CA LYS A 41 9.21 10.60 4.14
C LYS A 41 8.04 10.20 5.02
N ARG A 42 6.91 10.90 4.86
CA ARG A 42 5.73 10.64 5.69
C ARG A 42 4.88 9.49 5.15
N PHE A 43 4.72 9.41 3.84
CA PHE A 43 3.86 8.45 3.17
C PHE A 43 4.60 7.73 2.04
N ILE A 44 4.11 6.56 1.70
CA ILE A 44 4.50 5.80 0.52
C ILE A 44 3.25 5.67 -0.34
N LEU A 45 3.31 6.21 -1.54
CA LEU A 45 2.29 5.96 -2.56
C LEU A 45 2.80 4.87 -3.47
N THR A 46 1.98 3.85 -3.69
CA THR A 46 2.33 2.68 -4.50
C THR A 46 1.12 2.22 -5.27
N GLN A 47 1.34 1.60 -6.42
CA GLN A 47 0.27 0.90 -7.11
C GLN A 47 -0.19 -0.32 -6.29
N GLY A 48 -1.44 -0.75 -6.47
CA GLY A 48 -1.87 -2.05 -5.97
C GLY A 48 -0.98 -3.16 -6.56
N PRO A 49 -0.41 -4.07 -5.74
CA PRO A 49 0.55 -5.06 -6.22
C PRO A 49 -0.07 -5.93 -7.32
N LEU A 50 0.74 -6.27 -8.32
CA LEU A 50 0.42 -7.25 -9.35
C LEU A 50 0.78 -8.64 -8.84
N GLU A 51 0.25 -9.69 -9.46
CA GLU A 51 0.57 -11.09 -9.10
C GLU A 51 2.09 -11.34 -9.04
N GLY A 52 2.84 -10.78 -10.01
CA GLY A 52 4.30 -10.88 -10.06
C GLY A 52 5.08 -9.86 -9.23
N THR A 53 4.42 -9.02 -8.42
CA THR A 53 5.07 -8.00 -7.58
C THR A 53 4.61 -8.03 -6.11
N VAL A 54 3.92 -9.10 -5.68
CA VAL A 54 3.43 -9.24 -4.30
C VAL A 54 4.60 -9.37 -3.32
N ASN A 55 5.66 -10.09 -3.70
CA ASN A 55 6.82 -10.28 -2.84
C ASN A 55 7.55 -8.95 -2.60
N GLU A 56 7.83 -8.22 -3.67
CA GLU A 56 8.46 -6.90 -3.65
C GLU A 56 7.65 -5.91 -2.80
N PHE A 57 6.32 -5.97 -2.86
CA PHE A 57 5.43 -5.16 -2.01
C PHE A 57 5.65 -5.46 -0.51
N TRP A 58 5.68 -6.73 -0.12
CA TRP A 58 5.92 -7.08 1.29
C TRP A 58 7.35 -6.78 1.74
N GLN A 59 8.33 -6.96 0.86
CA GLN A 59 9.71 -6.56 1.13
C GLN A 59 9.82 -5.05 1.36
N MET A 60 9.11 -4.23 0.58
CA MET A 60 9.02 -2.79 0.80
C MET A 60 8.39 -2.47 2.16
N VAL A 61 7.26 -3.11 2.50
CA VAL A 61 6.56 -2.90 3.78
C VAL A 61 7.47 -3.22 4.96
N LEU A 62 8.23 -4.31 4.89
CA LEU A 62 9.18 -4.69 5.93
C LEU A 62 10.38 -3.76 5.98
N GLN A 63 10.98 -3.42 4.83
CA GLN A 63 12.14 -2.53 4.74
C GLN A 63 11.86 -1.13 5.29
N GLU A 64 10.71 -0.56 4.93
CA GLU A 64 10.32 0.79 5.34
C GLU A 64 9.59 0.81 6.68
N GLU A 65 9.52 -0.35 7.36
CA GLU A 65 8.86 -0.54 8.65
C GLU A 65 7.43 0.03 8.67
N ALA A 66 6.69 -0.10 7.57
CA ALA A 66 5.37 0.51 7.43
C ALA A 66 4.37 -0.14 8.41
N GLU A 67 3.85 0.62 9.37
CA GLU A 67 2.93 0.10 10.39
C GLU A 67 1.50 -0.07 9.87
N THR A 68 1.13 0.71 8.86
CA THR A 68 -0.23 0.81 8.35
C THR A 68 -0.24 0.82 6.82
N ILE A 69 -1.14 0.02 6.24
CA ILE A 69 -1.45 0.01 4.81
C ILE A 69 -2.89 0.52 4.67
N VAL A 70 -3.09 1.49 3.77
CA VAL A 70 -4.41 1.99 3.41
C VAL A 70 -4.68 1.63 1.95
N MET A 71 -5.63 0.74 1.74
CA MET A 71 -6.09 0.33 0.42
C MET A 71 -7.39 1.06 0.10
N LEU A 72 -7.32 1.91 -0.94
CA LEU A 72 -8.44 2.75 -1.34
C LEU A 72 -9.34 2.08 -2.39
N CYS A 73 -9.04 0.90 -2.90
CA CYS A 73 -9.83 0.29 -3.99
C CYS A 73 -10.41 -1.07 -3.59
N ASN A 74 -11.49 -1.47 -4.26
CA ASN A 74 -11.99 -2.85 -4.21
C ASN A 74 -11.14 -3.76 -5.12
N CYS A 75 -10.92 -5.02 -4.73
CA CYS A 75 -10.13 -5.97 -5.52
C CYS A 75 -10.85 -6.43 -6.81
N ILE A 76 -12.18 -6.28 -6.86
CA ILE A 76 -13.02 -6.66 -7.99
C ILE A 76 -13.96 -5.48 -8.30
N GLU A 77 -13.85 -4.91 -9.50
CA GLU A 77 -14.79 -3.91 -10.03
C GLU A 77 -16.15 -4.58 -10.24
N THR A 78 -17.01 -4.54 -9.23
CA THR A 78 -18.43 -4.81 -9.45
C THR A 78 -19.17 -3.51 -9.23
N THR A 79 -19.78 -2.98 -10.28
CA THR A 79 -20.73 -1.86 -10.23
C THR A 79 -21.93 -2.28 -9.39
N ARG A 80 -21.80 -2.26 -8.06
CA ARG A 80 -22.90 -2.51 -7.13
C ARG A 80 -23.20 -1.23 -6.39
N VAL A 81 -24.47 -0.84 -6.44
CA VAL A 81 -25.03 0.18 -5.57
C VAL A 81 -25.09 -0.44 -4.18
N LEU A 82 -24.16 -0.07 -3.30
CA LEU A 82 -24.13 -0.55 -1.92
C LEU A 82 -25.10 0.27 -1.06
N SER A 83 -25.70 -0.39 -0.07
CA SER A 83 -26.72 0.18 0.82
C SER A 83 -26.11 1.18 1.84
N PRO A 84 -26.90 2.04 2.49
CA PRO A 84 -26.39 3.08 3.40
C PRO A 84 -25.75 2.58 4.71
N GLU A 85 -25.83 1.29 5.02
CA GLU A 85 -25.52 0.74 6.36
C GLU A 85 -24.26 -0.14 6.39
N GLU A 86 -23.56 -0.32 5.27
CA GLU A 86 -22.35 -1.15 5.24
C GLU A 86 -21.12 -0.38 5.72
N LEU A 87 -20.30 -1.04 6.54
CA LEU A 87 -19.04 -0.50 7.04
C LEU A 87 -18.11 -0.21 5.85
N THR A 88 -17.89 1.06 5.57
CA THR A 88 -17.10 1.53 4.41
C THR A 88 -15.62 1.12 4.51
N VAL A 89 -15.14 0.76 5.70
CA VAL A 89 -13.75 0.37 5.96
C VAL A 89 -13.67 -0.97 6.69
N ILE A 90 -12.97 -1.92 6.10
CA ILE A 90 -12.54 -3.15 6.77
C ILE A 90 -11.16 -2.92 7.37
N VAL A 91 -11.00 -3.32 8.63
CA VAL A 91 -9.70 -3.31 9.31
C VAL A 91 -9.23 -4.73 9.55
N CYS A 92 -8.06 -5.07 9.02
CA CYS A 92 -7.38 -6.35 9.23
C CYS A 92 -6.03 -6.12 9.89
N ILE A 93 -5.67 -6.96 10.88
CA ILE A 93 -4.31 -7.02 11.40
C ILE A 93 -3.61 -8.17 10.69
N LEU A 94 -2.58 -7.82 9.91
CA LEU A 94 -1.81 -8.78 9.13
C LEU A 94 -0.55 -9.13 9.90
N LYS A 95 -0.40 -10.41 10.28
CA LYS A 95 0.82 -10.93 10.88
C LYS A 95 1.75 -11.44 9.78
N ILE A 96 2.85 -10.74 9.56
CA ILE A 96 3.86 -11.04 8.56
C ILE A 96 4.98 -11.81 9.26
N ASN A 97 5.25 -13.04 8.81
CA ASN A 97 6.42 -13.80 9.24
C ASN A 97 7.49 -13.70 8.15
N TYR A 98 8.74 -13.42 8.52
CA TYR A 98 9.81 -13.20 7.56
C TYR A 98 11.15 -13.70 8.09
N SER A 99 12.07 -14.01 7.18
CA SER A 99 13.45 -14.31 7.52
C SER A 99 14.28 -13.04 7.56
N ARG A 100 15.17 -12.93 8.55
CA ARG A 100 16.19 -11.89 8.64
C ARG A 100 17.44 -12.29 7.85
N ALA A 101 18.33 -11.33 7.64
CA ALA A 101 19.57 -11.53 6.88
C ALA A 101 20.53 -12.54 7.55
N ASP A 102 20.43 -12.73 8.87
CA ASP A 102 21.17 -13.74 9.62
C ASP A 102 20.55 -15.14 9.57
N GLY A 103 19.46 -15.31 8.82
CA GLY A 103 18.71 -16.56 8.71
C GLY A 103 17.72 -16.82 9.85
N SER A 104 17.67 -15.96 10.88
CA SER A 104 16.66 -16.07 11.93
C SER A 104 15.27 -15.71 11.42
N MET A 105 14.24 -16.25 12.06
CA MET A 105 12.85 -15.94 11.76
C MET A 105 12.32 -14.86 12.70
N ASP A 106 11.51 -13.96 12.16
CA ASP A 106 10.86 -12.91 12.92
C ASP A 106 9.43 -12.68 12.42
N SER A 107 8.63 -11.93 13.19
CA SER A 107 7.28 -11.56 12.80
C SER A 107 6.91 -10.14 13.19
N ARG A 108 6.06 -9.51 12.39
CA ARG A 108 5.53 -8.16 12.63
C ARG A 108 4.06 -8.08 12.28
N GLU A 109 3.33 -7.25 13.03
CA GLU A 109 1.94 -6.93 12.73
C GLU A 109 1.84 -5.61 11.96
N VAL A 110 0.99 -5.59 10.94
CA VAL A 110 0.67 -4.42 10.13
C VAL A 110 -0.84 -4.23 10.08
N ARG A 111 -1.32 -3.02 10.33
CA ARG A 111 -2.73 -2.68 10.21
C ARG A 111 -3.08 -2.42 8.74
N HIS A 112 -4.08 -3.09 8.23
CA HIS A 112 -4.57 -2.93 6.87
C HIS A 112 -6.00 -2.39 6.90
N TYR A 113 -6.17 -1.16 6.42
CA TYR A 113 -7.47 -0.52 6.25
C TYR A 113 -7.85 -0.62 4.77
N GLN A 114 -8.98 -1.24 4.47
CA GLN A 114 -9.49 -1.36 3.11
C GLN A 114 -10.83 -0.64 2.99
N TRP A 115 -10.87 0.40 2.17
CA TRP A 115 -12.12 1.02 1.73
C TRP A 115 -12.79 0.15 0.67
N GLN A 116 -14.08 -0.13 0.84
CA GLN A 116 -14.83 -0.99 -0.09
C GLN A 116 -15.53 -0.21 -1.20
N ASP A 117 -15.72 1.09 -1.01
CA ASP A 117 -16.67 1.95 -1.72
C ASP A 117 -16.05 3.26 -2.23
N TRP A 118 -14.72 3.39 -2.21
CA TRP A 118 -14.08 4.55 -2.84
C TRP A 118 -14.14 4.42 -4.36
N PRO A 119 -14.64 5.44 -5.08
CA PRO A 119 -14.71 5.41 -6.54
C PRO A 119 -13.31 5.58 -7.14
N ASP A 120 -12.92 4.73 -8.09
CA ASP A 120 -11.62 4.81 -8.77
C ASP A 120 -11.37 6.14 -9.51
N ARG A 121 -12.46 6.83 -9.88
CA ARG A 121 -12.42 8.20 -10.39
C ARG A 121 -13.34 9.09 -9.57
N GLY A 122 -12.78 10.12 -8.95
CA GLY A 122 -13.50 11.09 -8.14
C GLY A 122 -13.26 10.89 -6.65
N VAL A 123 -14.18 11.40 -5.84
CA VAL A 123 -14.18 11.25 -4.38
C VAL A 123 -15.53 10.68 -3.96
N PRO A 124 -15.62 9.90 -2.88
CA PRO A 124 -16.91 9.49 -2.34
C PRO A 124 -17.82 10.70 -2.11
N PRO A 125 -19.15 10.58 -2.31
CA PRO A 125 -20.09 11.64 -1.96
C PRO A 125 -19.91 11.99 -0.48
N CYS A 126 -19.50 13.22 -0.21
CA CYS A 126 -18.98 13.64 1.08
C CYS A 126 -20.03 13.54 2.21
N LYS A 127 -19.77 12.68 3.20
CA LYS A 127 -20.05 13.00 4.62
C LYS A 127 -18.68 13.07 5.29
N LEU A 128 -18.30 14.26 5.75
CA LEU A 128 -16.99 14.58 6.32
C LEU A 128 -16.61 13.64 7.47
N THR A 129 -15.91 12.55 7.19
CA THR A 129 -15.14 11.81 8.18
C THR A 129 -13.68 12.20 7.99
N SER A 130 -13.29 13.31 8.60
CA SER A 130 -11.87 13.67 8.74
C SER A 130 -11.15 12.57 9.51
N MET A 131 -10.11 11.98 8.92
CA MET A 131 -9.16 11.14 9.64
C MET A 131 -8.39 12.04 10.61
N VAL A 132 -8.88 12.17 11.83
CA VAL A 132 -8.18 12.94 12.87
C VAL A 132 -7.02 12.07 13.34
N CYS A 133 -5.80 12.42 12.93
CA CYS A 133 -4.59 11.86 13.49
C CYS A 133 -4.40 12.50 14.88
N SER A 134 -4.68 11.76 15.95
CA SER A 134 -4.40 12.15 17.34
C SER A 134 -2.91 12.06 17.66
#